data_AF-A0A9E4IZ15-F1
#
_entry.id   AF-A0A9E4IZ15-F1
#
_cell.length_a   1.000
_cell.length_b   1.000
_cell.length_c   1.000
_cell.angle_alpha   90.00
_cell.angle_beta   90.00
_cell.angle_gamma   90.00
#
_symmetry.space_group_name_H-M   'P 1'
#
loop_
_entity.id
_entity.type
_entity.pdbx_description
1 polymer ?
#
loop_
_entity_poly.entity_id
_entity_poly.type
_entity_poly.pdbx_seq_one_letter_code
_entity_poly.pdbx_strand_id
1 'polypeptide(L)'
;MSYLAYKLLHVLGVLLVLAAAGGVAVHAATGGRREDNDLRGVLASMHGVGLILSVVTGFGLLAKLGAGMPPPWAWAKLVIWLFFGAALTLPYRNTTLARALVVALPLLAAIASYLAMYKPFA
;
A
#
# COMPACT_ATOMS: atom_id res chain seq x y z
N MET A 1 -21.84 7.78 -1.74
CA MET A 1 -21.47 6.36 -1.90
C MET A 1 -21.71 5.58 -0.60
N SER A 2 -22.04 4.30 -0.69
CA SER A 2 -22.22 3.41 0.46
C SER A 2 -20.88 3.06 1.12
N TYR A 3 -20.91 2.61 2.38
CA TYR A 3 -19.72 2.07 3.06
C TYR A 3 -19.05 0.96 2.24
N LEU A 4 -19.85 0.07 1.66
CA LEU A 4 -19.36 -1.04 0.84
C LEU A 4 -18.61 -0.55 -0.40
N ALA A 5 -19.08 0.51 -1.06
CA ALA A 5 -18.41 1.07 -2.21
C ALA A 5 -17.03 1.67 -1.85
N TYR A 6 -16.94 2.39 -0.72
CA TYR A 6 -15.63 2.85 -0.21
C TYR A 6 -14.72 1.67 0.13
N LYS A 7 -15.25 0.61 0.75
CA LYS A 7 -14.47 -0.58 1.09
C LYS A 7 -13.92 -1.28 -0.14
N LEU A 8 -14.75 -1.42 -1.19
CA LEU A 8 -14.34 -2.01 -2.47
C LEU A 8 -13.21 -1.21 -3.10
N LEU A 9 -13.35 0.11 -3.22
CA LEU A 9 -12.31 0.97 -3.79
C LEU A 9 -11.04 0.99 -2.94
N HIS A 10 -11.15 0.92 -1.61
CA HIS A 10 -10.00 0.83 -0.71
C HIS A 10 -9.20 -0.44 -0.95
N VAL A 11 -9.88 -1.58 -1.02
CA VAL A 11 -9.27 -2.89 -1.29
C VAL A 11 -8.66 -2.91 -2.69
N LEU A 12 -9.36 -2.40 -3.72
CA LEU A 12 -8.80 -2.27 -5.06
C LEU A 12 -7.50 -1.46 -5.05
N GLY A 13 -7.47 -0.32 -4.36
CA GLY A 13 -6.26 0.48 -4.21
C GLY A 13 -5.11 -0.30 -3.56
N VAL A 14 -5.39 -1.07 -2.50
CA VAL A 14 -4.39 -1.91 -1.82
C VAL A 14 -3.83 -2.96 -2.76
N LEU A 15 -4.69 -3.63 -3.53
CA LEU A 15 -4.28 -4.65 -4.49
C LEU A 15 -3.38 -4.07 -5.58
N LEU A 16 -3.71 -2.88 -6.10
CA LEU A 16 -2.88 -2.19 -7.10
C LEU A 16 -1.51 -1.81 -6.53
N VAL A 17 -1.45 -1.29 -5.30
CA VAL A 17 -0.19 -0.94 -4.62
C VAL A 17 0.68 -2.16 -4.42
N LEU A 18 0.11 -3.25 -3.89
CA LEU A 18 0.86 -4.49 -3.63
C LEU A 18 1.32 -5.18 -4.90
N ALA A 19 0.46 -5.25 -5.93
CA ALA A 19 0.84 -5.82 -7.22
C ALA A 19 2.00 -5.03 -7.85
N ALA A 20 1.89 -3.70 -7.86
CA ALA A 20 2.93 -2.85 -8.44
C ALA A 20 4.24 -2.90 -7.66
N ALA A 21 4.21 -2.68 -6.34
CA ALA A 21 5.40 -2.66 -5.51
C ALA A 21 6.04 -4.06 -5.41
N GLY A 22 5.24 -5.12 -5.33
CA GLY A 22 5.71 -6.51 -5.34
C GLY A 22 6.37 -6.88 -6.67
N GLY A 23 5.77 -6.51 -7.80
CA GLY A 23 6.36 -6.72 -9.12
C GLY A 23 7.72 -6.03 -9.27
N VAL A 24 7.82 -4.77 -8.84
CA VAL A 24 9.10 -4.04 -8.84
C VAL A 24 10.12 -4.68 -7.88
N ALA A 25 9.68 -5.11 -6.69
CA ALA A 25 10.55 -5.76 -5.71
C ALA A 25 11.14 -7.07 -6.23
N VAL A 26 10.32 -7.93 -6.84
CA VAL A 26 10.77 -9.19 -7.44
C VAL A 26 11.74 -8.94 -8.59
N HIS A 27 11.40 -8.03 -9.52
CA HIS A 27 12.26 -7.69 -10.65
C HIS A 27 13.65 -7.20 -10.20
N ALA A 28 13.69 -6.29 -9.22
CA ALA A 28 14.95 -5.80 -8.66
C ALA A 28 15.71 -6.88 -7.86
N ALA A 29 15.00 -7.76 -7.16
CA ALA A 29 15.59 -8.86 -6.38
C ALA A 29 16.28 -9.91 -7.27
N THR A 30 15.85 -10.05 -8.53
CA THR A 30 16.44 -10.92 -9.55
C THR A 30 17.47 -10.23 -10.43
N GLY A 31 17.91 -9.00 -10.07
CA GLY A 31 18.98 -8.28 -10.77
C GLY A 31 18.51 -7.32 -11.85
N GLY A 32 17.20 -7.15 -12.03
CA GLY A 32 16.64 -6.16 -12.94
C GLY A 32 16.88 -4.72 -12.46
N ARG A 33 17.02 -3.80 -13.39
CA ARG A 33 17.14 -2.35 -13.13
C ARG A 33 15.81 -1.66 -13.43
N ARG A 34 15.77 -0.34 -13.26
CA ARG A 34 14.56 0.44 -13.56
C ARG A 34 14.36 0.60 -15.07
N GLU A 35 15.47 0.69 -15.80
CA GLU A 35 15.51 1.04 -17.22
C GLU A 35 15.07 -0.13 -18.11
N ASP A 36 15.33 -1.36 -17.67
CA ASP A 36 15.05 -2.62 -18.36
C ASP A 36 13.66 -3.21 -18.01
N ASN A 37 12.84 -2.50 -17.23
CA ASN A 37 11.48 -2.92 -16.92
C ASN A 37 10.48 -2.32 -17.92
N ASP A 38 10.06 -3.11 -18.90
CA ASP A 38 9.07 -2.71 -19.91
C ASP A 38 7.72 -2.30 -19.30
N LEU A 39 7.38 -2.84 -18.13
CA LEU A 39 6.15 -2.53 -17.41
C LEU A 39 6.30 -1.34 -16.45
N ARG A 40 7.44 -0.63 -16.42
CA ARG A 40 7.70 0.45 -15.44
C ARG A 40 6.59 1.50 -15.39
N GLY A 41 6.03 1.88 -16.54
CA GLY A 41 4.98 2.90 -16.64
C GLY A 41 3.64 2.41 -16.10
N VAL A 42 3.31 1.14 -16.38
CA VAL A 42 2.10 0.47 -15.89
C VAL A 42 2.20 0.30 -14.37
N LEU A 43 3.32 -0.22 -13.86
CA LEU A 43 3.56 -0.43 -12.44
C LEU A 43 3.55 0.91 -11.68
N ALA A 44 4.16 1.97 -12.22
CA ALA A 44 4.12 3.30 -11.61
C ALA A 44 2.70 3.86 -11.55
N SER A 45 1.92 3.72 -12.62
CA SER A 45 0.53 4.16 -12.67
C SER A 45 -0.36 3.37 -11.70
N MET A 46 -0.25 2.04 -11.68
CA MET A 46 -0.96 1.18 -10.74
C MET A 46 -0.65 1.57 -9.29
N HIS A 47 0.63 1.81 -8.98
CA HIS A 47 1.04 2.20 -7.64
C HIS A 47 0.48 3.57 -7.25
N GLY A 48 0.63 4.59 -8.10
CA GLY A 48 0.16 5.95 -7.82
C GLY A 48 -1.37 6.01 -7.68
N VAL A 49 -2.11 5.42 -8.63
CA VAL A 49 -3.58 5.34 -8.56
C VAL A 49 -4.02 4.53 -7.35
N GLY A 50 -3.35 3.41 -7.08
CA GLY A 50 -3.63 2.57 -5.93
C GLY A 50 -3.48 3.31 -4.60
N LEU A 51 -2.40 4.09 -4.43
CA LEU A 51 -2.18 4.92 -3.25
C LEU A 51 -3.29 5.96 -3.08
N ILE A 52 -3.64 6.68 -4.15
CA ILE A 52 -4.72 7.68 -4.12
C ILE A 52 -6.03 7.02 -3.71
N LEU A 53 -6.40 5.92 -4.38
CA LEU A 53 -7.62 5.17 -4.06
C LEU A 53 -7.62 4.74 -2.60
N SER A 54 -6.56 4.08 -2.13
CA SER A 54 -6.49 3.58 -0.76
C SER A 54 -6.56 4.68 0.29
N VAL A 55 -5.82 5.78 0.13
CA VAL A 55 -5.82 6.86 1.13
C VAL A 55 -7.18 7.57 1.13
N VAL A 56 -7.66 8.03 -0.02
CA VAL A 56 -8.91 8.81 -0.12
C VAL A 56 -10.11 7.99 0.37
N THR A 57 -10.22 6.73 -0.07
CA THR A 57 -11.33 5.88 0.35
C THR A 57 -11.19 5.39 1.78
N GLY A 58 -9.96 5.29 2.31
CA GLY A 58 -9.69 4.99 3.72
C GLY A 58 -10.22 6.08 4.64
N PHE A 59 -10.00 7.35 4.32
CA PHE A 59 -10.63 8.47 5.02
C PHE A 59 -12.15 8.50 4.81
N GLY A 60 -12.63 8.16 3.62
CA GLY A 60 -14.07 7.96 3.37
C GLY A 60 -14.71 6.92 4.30
N LEU A 61 -14.02 5.79 4.54
CA LEU A 61 -14.45 4.77 5.50
C LEU A 61 -14.46 5.31 6.93
N LEU A 62 -13.42 6.05 7.35
CA LEU A 62 -13.37 6.67 8.68
C LEU A 62 -14.55 7.64 8.90
N ALA A 63 -14.86 8.48 7.92
CA ALA A 63 -16.00 9.38 7.98
C ALA A 63 -17.33 8.61 8.11
N LYS A 64 -17.47 7.46 7.46
CA LYS A 64 -18.65 6.58 7.60
C LYS A 64 -18.73 5.87 8.96
N LEU A 65 -17.63 5.75 9.69
CA LEU A 65 -17.62 5.26 11.07
C LEU A 65 -17.96 6.35 12.10
N GLY A 66 -18.21 7.59 11.67
CA GLY A 66 -18.52 8.71 12.58
C GLY A 66 -17.29 9.26 13.31
N ALA A 67 -16.08 8.91 12.88
CA ALA A 67 -14.85 9.40 13.49
C ALA A 67 -14.59 10.86 13.06
N GLY A 68 -14.67 11.82 13.99
CA GLY A 68 -14.32 13.22 13.74
C GLY A 68 -12.81 13.44 13.57
N MET A 69 -11.99 12.64 14.26
CA MET A 69 -10.53 12.56 14.11
C MET A 69 -10.14 11.08 13.96
N PRO A 70 -9.10 10.73 13.17
CA PRO A 70 -8.64 9.36 13.08
C PRO A 70 -8.23 8.84 14.48
N PRO A 71 -8.76 7.67 14.92
CA PRO A 71 -8.34 7.04 16.17
C PRO A 71 -6.87 6.55 16.09
N PRO A 72 -6.23 6.21 17.22
CA PRO A 72 -4.81 5.82 17.24
C PRO A 72 -4.42 4.70 16.26
N TRP A 73 -5.25 3.65 16.10
CA TRP A 73 -4.99 2.58 15.12
C TRP A 73 -4.98 3.09 13.67
N ALA A 74 -5.77 4.12 13.36
CA ALA A 74 -5.83 4.69 12.02
C ALA A 74 -4.57 5.50 11.73
N TRP A 75 -4.05 6.22 12.73
CA TRP A 75 -2.74 6.87 12.65
C TRP A 75 -1.60 5.87 12.45
N ALA A 76 -1.57 4.78 13.22
CA ALA A 76 -0.60 3.71 13.04
C ALA A 76 -0.67 3.12 11.63
N LYS A 77 -1.88 2.93 11.09
CA LYS A 77 -2.07 2.47 9.70
C LYS A 77 -1.60 3.49 8.66
N LEU A 78 -1.78 4.79 8.91
CA LEU A 78 -1.28 5.84 8.02
C LEU A 78 0.24 5.87 7.95
N VAL A 79 0.93 5.63 9.07
CA VAL A 79 2.40 5.48 9.08
C VAL A 79 2.82 4.32 8.16
N ILE A 80 2.13 3.19 8.21
CA ILE A 80 2.37 2.06 7.29
C ILE A 80 2.14 2.48 5.83
N TRP A 81 1.12 3.29 5.55
CA TRP A 81 0.86 3.82 4.21
C TRP A 81 1.97 4.73 3.67
N LEU A 82 2.66 5.48 4.53
CA LEU A 82 3.83 6.27 4.11
C LEU A 82 4.96 5.36 3.61
N PHE A 83 5.17 4.19 4.25
CA PHE A 83 6.13 3.20 3.75
C PHE A 83 5.71 2.63 2.40
N PHE A 84 4.42 2.35 2.20
CA PHE A 84 3.90 1.96 0.88
C PHE A 84 4.11 3.05 -0.17
N GLY A 85 3.98 4.33 0.19
CA GLY A 85 4.28 5.45 -0.72
C GLY A 85 5.71 5.47 -1.24
N ALA A 86 6.68 5.04 -0.41
CA ALA A 86 8.08 4.95 -0.81
C ALA A 86 8.43 3.62 -1.54
N ALA A 87 7.57 2.60 -1.43
CA ALA A 87 7.87 1.22 -1.80
C ALA A 87 8.23 1.01 -3.27
N LEU A 88 7.80 1.89 -4.17
CA LEU A 88 8.14 1.77 -5.60
C LEU A 88 9.60 2.14 -5.90
N THR A 89 10.22 2.99 -5.07
CA THR A 89 11.57 3.53 -5.32
C THR A 89 12.68 2.76 -4.62
N LEU A 90 12.35 2.14 -3.49
CA LEU A 90 13.32 1.46 -2.63
C LEU A 90 13.96 0.21 -3.27
N PRO A 91 13.25 -0.67 -4.01
CA PRO A 91 13.85 -1.90 -4.52
C PRO A 91 15.06 -1.70 -5.41
N TYR A 92 15.10 -0.63 -6.21
CA TYR A 92 16.21 -0.35 -7.12
C TYR A 92 17.44 0.27 -6.45
N ARG A 93 17.42 0.51 -5.13
CA ARG A 93 18.60 1.02 -4.42
C ARG A 93 19.66 -0.06 -4.18
N ASN A 94 19.24 -1.29 -3.88
CA ASN A 94 20.10 -2.48 -3.87
C ASN A 94 19.25 -3.76 -3.80
N THR A 95 19.83 -4.88 -4.24
CA THR A 95 19.18 -6.18 -4.31
C THR A 95 18.78 -6.75 -2.94
N THR A 96 19.53 -6.46 -1.88
CA THR A 96 19.22 -6.91 -0.51
C THR A 96 17.90 -6.31 -0.02
N LEU A 97 17.70 -5.01 -0.25
CA LEU A 97 16.48 -4.29 0.08
C LEU A 97 15.31 -4.77 -0.77
N ALA A 98 15.52 -5.01 -2.07
CA ALA A 98 14.51 -5.59 -2.94
C ALA A 98 14.00 -6.95 -2.41
N ARG A 99 14.92 -7.85 -2.04
CA ARG A 99 14.59 -9.16 -1.45
C ARG A 99 13.82 -9.02 -0.14
N ALA A 100 14.24 -8.10 0.72
CA ALA A 100 13.54 -7.82 1.98
C ALA A 100 12.10 -7.33 1.70
N LEU A 101 11.91 -6.46 0.71
CA LEU A 101 10.61 -5.89 0.36
C LEU A 101 9.62 -6.92 -0.20
N VAL A 102 10.08 -7.98 -0.86
CA VAL A 102 9.21 -9.09 -1.30
C VAL A 102 8.42 -9.68 -0.13
N VAL A 103 9.04 -9.79 1.05
CA VAL A 103 8.41 -10.33 2.26
C VAL A 103 7.82 -9.21 3.14
N ALA A 104 8.49 -8.06 3.25
CA ALA A 104 8.04 -6.98 4.11
C ALA A 104 6.73 -6.35 3.64
N LEU A 105 6.51 -6.19 2.34
CA LEU A 105 5.29 -5.58 1.80
C LEU A 105 4.00 -6.35 2.20
N PRO A 106 3.88 -7.67 1.99
CA PRO A 106 2.70 -8.41 2.45
C PRO A 106 2.56 -8.43 3.97
N LEU A 107 3.67 -8.47 4.74
CA LEU A 107 3.61 -8.39 6.20
C LEU A 107 3.09 -7.02 6.69
N LEU A 108 3.57 -5.92 6.11
CA LEU A 108 3.08 -4.58 6.40
C LEU A 108 1.59 -4.45 6.05
N ALA A 109 1.15 -5.04 4.93
CA ALA A 109 -0.26 -5.06 4.56
C ALA A 109 -1.10 -5.89 5.54
N ALA A 110 -0.58 -7.01 6.03
CA ALA A 110 -1.23 -7.84 7.05
C ALA A 110 -1.37 -7.07 8.37
N ILE A 111 -0.32 -6.37 8.82
CA ILE A 111 -0.36 -5.53 10.03
C ILE A 111 -1.36 -4.39 9.84
N ALA A 112 -1.36 -3.70 8.70
CA ALA A 112 -2.32 -2.65 8.40
C ALA A 112 -3.78 -3.16 8.36
N SER A 113 -3.98 -4.41 7.92
CA SER A 113 -5.27 -5.08 7.92
C SER A 113 -5.70 -5.45 9.34
N TYR A 114 -4.79 -6.00 10.16
CA TYR A 114 -5.01 -6.27 11.56
C TYR A 114 -5.46 -5.01 12.32
N LEU A 115 -4.76 -3.88 12.14
CA LEU A 115 -5.13 -2.60 12.75
C LEU A 115 -6.55 -2.17 12.37
N ALA A 116 -6.96 -2.37 11.11
CA ALA A 116 -8.29 -1.99 10.66
C ALA A 116 -9.41 -2.95 11.12
N MET A 117 -9.10 -4.24 11.26
CA MET A 117 -10.06 -5.27 11.67
C MET A 117 -10.31 -5.24 13.17
N TYR A 118 -9.23 -5.25 13.95
CA TYR A 118 -9.30 -5.36 15.41
C TYR A 118 -9.34 -4.00 16.09
N LYS A 119 -8.94 -2.92 15.38
CA LYS A 119 -8.93 -1.54 15.90
C LYS A 119 -8.35 -1.48 17.30
N PRO A 120 -7.15 -2.04 17.54
CA PRO A 120 -6.56 -2.00 18.86
C PRO A 120 -6.41 -0.54 19.28
N PHE A 121 -6.59 -0.23 20.56
CA PHE A 121 -6.48 1.15 21.07
C PHE A 121 -7.61 2.09 20.60
N ALA A 122 -8.75 1.55 20.17
CA ALA A 122 -10.00 2.27 19.91
C ALA A 122 -10.90 2.30 21.15
#